data_AF-A0A4Q2YED6-F1
#
_entry.id   AF-A0A4Q2YED6-F1
#
_cell.length_a   1.000
_cell.length_b   1.000
_cell.length_c   1.000
_cell.angle_alpha   90.00
_cell.angle_beta   90.00
_cell.angle_gamma   90.00
#
_symmetry.space_group_name_H-M   'P 1'
#
loop_
_entity.id
_entity.type
_entity.pdbx_description
1 polymer ?
#
loop_
_entity_poly.entity_id
_entity_poly.type
_entity_poly.pdbx_seq_one_letter_code
_entity_poly.pdbx_strand_id
1 'polypeptide(L)'
;MSRLTIEIEPEQHRQIKTLATFAGMTIKEFILSKTLTPSAKRSPQGEDTTARLLSSPKNAERLREAIASKTPEHLVFETTEDLKRALGI
;
A
#
# COMPACT_ATOMS: atom_id res chain seq x y z
N MET A 1 13.07 -9.86 -30.72
CA MET A 1 12.91 -9.89 -29.25
C MET A 1 13.86 -8.88 -28.64
N SER A 2 13.36 -7.91 -27.87
CA SER A 2 14.16 -6.88 -27.22
C SER A 2 14.85 -7.43 -25.97
N ARG A 3 16.18 -7.29 -25.89
CA ARG A 3 16.97 -7.68 -24.72
C ARG A 3 17.11 -6.47 -23.80
N LEU A 4 16.65 -6.57 -22.56
CA LEU A 4 16.94 -5.60 -21.51
C LEU A 4 18.24 -6.00 -20.81
N THR A 5 19.21 -5.10 -20.75
CA THR A 5 20.45 -5.27 -19.99
C THR A 5 20.56 -4.09 -19.03
N ILE A 6 20.81 -4.37 -17.75
CA ILE A 6 20.95 -3.37 -16.70
C ILE A 6 22.25 -3.64 -15.96
N GLU A 7 22.96 -2.57 -15.63
CA GLU A 7 24.12 -2.60 -14.76
C GLU A 7 23.63 -2.33 -13.34
N ILE A 8 23.90 -3.25 -12.43
CA ILE A 8 23.51 -3.15 -11.03
C ILE A 8 24.69 -3.54 -10.14
N GLU A 9 24.86 -2.81 -9.06
CA GLU A 9 25.89 -3.11 -8.06
C GLU A 9 25.58 -4.42 -7.33
N PRO A 10 26.59 -5.13 -6.77
CA PRO A 10 26.39 -6.40 -6.06
C PRO A 10 25.38 -6.30 -4.91
N GLU A 11 25.38 -5.18 -4.19
CA GLU A 11 24.44 -4.92 -3.09
C GLU A 11 23.01 -4.69 -3.59
N GLN A 12 22.84 -3.98 -4.71
CA GLN A 12 21.53 -3.79 -5.34
C GLN A 12 20.98 -5.13 -5.85
N HIS A 13 21.84 -5.98 -6.44
CA HIS A 13 21.46 -7.32 -6.86
C HIS A 13 20.96 -8.18 -5.68
N ARG A 14 21.63 -8.12 -4.52
CA ARG A 14 21.19 -8.80 -3.30
C ARG A 14 19.82 -8.30 -2.83
N GLN A 15 19.61 -7.00 -2.76
CA GLN A 15 18.35 -6.41 -2.33
C GLN A 15 17.20 -6.83 -3.26
N ILE A 16 17.39 -6.71 -4.58
CA ILE A 16 16.38 -7.09 -5.58
C ILE A 16 16.09 -8.60 -5.49
N LYS A 17 17.11 -9.44 -5.32
CA LYS A 17 16.93 -10.89 -5.16
C LYS A 17 16.09 -11.24 -3.94
N THR A 18 16.34 -10.58 -2.82
CA THR A 18 15.58 -10.78 -1.59
C THR A 18 14.12 -10.39 -1.78
N LEU A 19 13.85 -9.23 -2.38
CA LEU A 19 12.49 -8.77 -2.67
C LEU A 19 11.76 -9.69 -3.67
N ALA A 20 12.46 -10.18 -4.69
CA ALA A 20 11.90 -11.13 -5.65
C ALA A 20 11.53 -12.46 -4.96
N THR A 21 12.39 -12.96 -4.08
CA THR A 21 12.15 -14.17 -3.28
C THR A 21 10.94 -14.01 -2.38
N PHE A 22 10.81 -12.88 -1.69
CA PHE A 22 9.63 -12.59 -0.86
C PHE A 22 8.33 -12.53 -1.65
N ALA A 23 8.39 -12.09 -2.91
CA ALA A 23 7.25 -12.10 -3.82
C ALA A 23 6.97 -13.48 -4.47
N GLY A 24 7.81 -14.50 -4.20
CA GLY A 24 7.71 -15.82 -4.82
C GLY A 24 8.04 -15.81 -6.33
N MET A 25 8.76 -14.79 -6.81
CA MET A 25 9.05 -14.56 -8.22
C MET A 25 10.55 -14.70 -8.50
N THR A 26 10.90 -15.00 -9.74
CA THR A 26 12.30 -14.89 -10.16
C THR A 26 12.70 -13.42 -10.27
N ILE A 27 14.00 -13.10 -10.15
CA ILE A 27 14.52 -11.73 -10.32
C ILE A 27 14.06 -11.13 -11.65
N LYS A 28 14.08 -11.92 -12.72
CA LYS A 28 13.68 -11.48 -14.06
C LYS A 28 12.21 -11.07 -14.07
N GLU A 29 11.32 -11.91 -13.55
CA GLU A 29 9.88 -11.62 -13.46
C GLU A 29 9.62 -10.43 -12.55
N PHE A 30 10.32 -10.33 -11.43
CA PHE A 30 10.21 -9.22 -10.51
C PHE A 30 10.58 -7.89 -11.19
N ILE A 31 11.71 -7.82 -11.89
CA ILE A 31 12.14 -6.61 -12.61
C ILE A 31 11.16 -6.26 -13.73
N LEU A 32 10.73 -7.25 -14.54
CA LEU A 32 9.75 -7.01 -15.61
C LEU A 32 8.40 -6.54 -15.05
N SER A 33 7.94 -7.10 -13.93
CA SER A 33 6.70 -6.69 -13.28
C SER A 33 6.76 -5.25 -12.76
N LYS A 34 7.94 -4.77 -12.37
CA LYS A 34 8.14 -3.40 -11.86
C LYS A 34 8.42 -2.37 -12.95
N THR A 35 9.01 -2.79 -14.07
CA THR A 35 9.44 -1.88 -15.15
C THR A 35 8.48 -1.84 -16.34
N LEU A 36 7.80 -2.95 -16.65
CA LEU A 36 6.92 -3.07 -17.81
C LEU A 36 5.43 -3.07 -17.48
N THR A 37 5.04 -3.08 -16.19
CA THR A 37 3.63 -2.80 -15.90
C THR A 37 3.35 -1.34 -16.26
N PRO A 38 2.45 -1.06 -17.23
CA PRO A 38 1.95 0.29 -17.38
C PRO A 38 1.33 0.66 -16.03
N SER A 39 1.56 1.90 -15.59
CA SER A 39 1.23 2.48 -14.29
C SER A 39 -0.25 2.36 -13.86
N ALA A 40 -0.81 1.15 -13.79
CA ALA A 40 -2.25 0.90 -13.71
C ALA A 40 -2.64 0.02 -12.52
N LYS A 41 -1.71 -0.62 -11.83
CA LYS A 41 -1.97 -1.30 -10.55
C LYS A 41 -0.78 -1.18 -9.62
N ARG A 42 -0.46 0.05 -9.18
CA ARG A 42 0.12 0.16 -7.82
C ARG A 42 -0.89 -0.49 -6.90
N SER A 43 -0.45 -1.49 -6.14
CA SER A 43 -1.21 -1.91 -4.96
C SER A 43 -1.56 -0.64 -4.16
N PRO A 44 -2.75 -0.56 -3.53
CA PRO A 44 -3.13 0.60 -2.72
C PRO A 44 -2.21 0.82 -1.49
N GLN A 45 -1.17 0.00 -1.32
CA GLN A 45 -0.13 0.12 -0.29
C GLN A 45 0.89 1.25 -0.55
N GLY A 46 0.87 1.89 -1.73
CA GLY A 46 1.79 2.99 -2.06
C GLY A 46 1.13 4.36 -2.19
N GLU A 47 -0.19 4.46 -2.03
CA GLU A 47 -0.83 5.76 -1.82
C GLU A 47 -0.68 6.09 -0.34
N ASP A 48 -0.17 7.28 -0.04
CA ASP A 48 -0.18 7.81 1.32
C ASP A 48 -1.63 7.79 1.82
N THR A 49 -1.92 6.83 2.69
CA THR A 49 -3.26 6.57 3.20
C THR A 49 -3.78 7.78 3.95
N THR A 50 -2.90 8.59 4.55
CA THR A 50 -3.28 9.86 5.18
C THR A 50 -3.70 10.89 4.13
N ALA A 51 -2.94 11.03 3.03
CA ALA A 51 -3.31 11.94 1.94
C ALA A 51 -4.66 11.55 1.30
N ARG A 52 -4.94 10.24 1.18
CA ARG A 52 -6.22 9.73 0.68
C ARG A 52 -7.39 9.95 1.65
N LEU A 53 -7.17 9.87 2.95
CA LEU A 53 -8.19 10.17 3.95
C LEU A 53 -8.46 11.68 4.03
N LEU A 54 -7.43 12.51 3.83
CA LEU A 54 -7.54 13.97 3.84
C LEU A 54 -8.14 14.55 2.55
N SER A 55 -8.20 13.79 1.46
CA SER A 55 -8.75 14.26 0.18
C SER A 55 -10.27 14.46 0.20
N SER A 56 -10.97 13.87 1.17
CA SER A 56 -12.41 14.06 1.37
C SER A 56 -12.65 14.88 2.64
N PRO A 57 -13.41 15.99 2.59
CA PRO A 57 -13.63 16.86 3.75
C PRO A 57 -14.27 16.11 4.92
N LYS A 58 -15.23 15.21 4.63
CA LYS A 58 -15.91 14.37 5.64
C LYS A 58 -14.97 13.36 6.31
N ASN A 59 -14.03 12.78 5.56
CA ASN A 59 -13.06 11.84 6.10
C ASN A 59 -11.93 12.56 6.86
N ALA A 60 -11.56 13.76 6.42
CA ALA A 60 -10.59 14.60 7.10
C ALA A 60 -11.10 15.08 8.47
N GLU A 61 -12.37 15.44 8.58
CA GLU A 61 -13.01 15.77 9.86
C GLU A 61 -13.01 14.57 10.82
N ARG A 62 -13.44 13.40 10.35
CA ARG A 62 -13.42 12.14 11.13
C ARG A 62 -12.01 11.77 11.59
N LEU A 63 -11.00 11.90 10.73
CA LEU A 63 -9.62 11.61 11.09
C LEU A 63 -9.12 12.56 12.19
N ARG A 64 -9.42 13.85 12.08
CA ARG A 64 -9.05 14.84 13.11
C ARG A 64 -9.75 14.58 14.43
N GLU A 65 -11.04 14.24 14.39
CA GLU A 65 -11.81 13.88 15.57
C GLU A 65 -11.26 12.61 16.23
N ALA A 66 -10.94 11.59 15.44
CA ALA A 66 -10.33 10.35 15.94
C ALA A 66 -8.97 10.60 16.62
N ILE A 67 -8.10 11.43 16.02
CA ILE A 67 -6.81 11.79 16.60
C ILE A 67 -6.97 12.60 17.90
N ALA A 68 -7.96 13.49 17.96
CA ALA A 68 -8.22 14.32 19.14
C ALA A 68 -8.93 13.55 20.26
N SER A 69 -9.70 12.52 19.92
CA SER A 69 -10.44 11.70 20.87
C SER A 69 -9.52 10.75 21.63
N LYS A 70 -9.75 10.60 22.94
CA LYS A 70 -9.05 9.62 23.78
C LYS A 70 -9.73 8.26 23.61
N THR A 71 -9.56 7.64 22.45
CA THR A 71 -10.15 6.33 22.18
C THR A 71 -9.50 5.23 23.02
N PRO A 72 -10.30 4.29 23.57
CA PRO A 72 -9.77 3.08 24.20
C PRO A 72 -9.03 2.22 23.16
N GLU A 73 -8.05 1.42 23.62
CA GLU A 73 -7.26 0.52 22.75
C GLU A 73 -8.11 -0.49 21.97
N HIS A 74 -9.33 -0.78 22.45
CA HIS A 74 -10.26 -1.71 21.83
C HIS A 74 -11.65 -1.07 21.65
N LEU A 75 -12.06 -0.92 20.39
CA LEU A 75 -13.44 -0.64 20.01
C LEU A 75 -14.12 -1.94 19.57
N VAL A 76 -15.22 -2.29 20.24
CA VAL A 76 -16.06 -3.43 19.87
C VAL A 76 -17.31 -2.91 19.18
N PHE A 77 -17.63 -3.49 18.03
CA PHE A 77 -18.87 -3.20 17.29
C PHE A 77 -19.79 -4.40 17.43
N GLU A 78 -21.02 -4.17 17.89
CA GLU A 78 -21.99 -5.25 18.14
C GLU A 78 -22.68 -5.70 16.86
N THR A 79 -22.80 -4.81 15.86
CA THR A 79 -23.46 -5.11 14.59
C THR A 79 -22.63 -4.74 13.37
N THR A 80 -22.92 -5.38 12.24
CA THR A 80 -22.31 -5.04 10.95
C THR A 80 -22.73 -3.66 10.46
N GLU A 81 -23.87 -3.16 10.90
CA GLU A 81 -24.34 -1.80 10.61
C GLU A 81 -23.55 -0.74 11.37
N ASP A 82 -23.21 -1.01 12.64
CA ASP A 82 -22.37 -0.11 13.45
C ASP A 82 -20.96 -0.01 12.87
N LEU A 83 -20.41 -1.15 12.42
CA LEU A 83 -19.12 -1.19 11.74
C LEU A 83 -19.15 -0.39 10.43
N LYS A 84 -20.22 -0.53 9.63
CA LYS A 84 -20.41 0.24 8.39
C LYS A 84 -20.49 1.75 8.66
N ARG A 85 -21.26 2.15 9.67
CA ARG A 85 -21.36 3.56 10.09
C ARG A 85 -20.01 4.13 10.52
N ALA A 86 -19.24 3.39 11.30
CA ALA A 86 -17.90 3.78 11.76
C ALA A 86 -16.91 3.89 10.59
N LEU A 87 -16.96 2.95 9.65
CA LEU A 87 -16.13 2.95 8.43
C LEU A 87 -16.62 3.95 7.37
N GLY A 88 -17.83 4.50 7.53
CA GLY A 88 -18.42 5.47 6.62
C GLY A 88 -18.81 4.91 5.25
N ILE A 89 -19.13 3.61 5.19
CA ILE A 89 -19.55 2.85 4.00
C ILE A 89 -20.98 2.32 4.12
#